data_AF-A0A6N1MYX8-F1
#
_entry.id   AF-A0A6N1MYX8-F1
#
_cell.length_a   1.000
_cell.length_b   1.000
_cell.length_c   1.000
_cell.angle_alpha   90.00
_cell.angle_beta   90.00
_cell.angle_gamma   90.00
#
_symmetry.space_group_name_H-M   'P 1'
#
loop_
_entity.id
_entity.type
_entity.pdbx_description
1 polymer ?
#
loop_
_entity_poly.entity_id
_entity_poly.type
_entity_poly.pdbx_seq_one_letter_code
_entity_poly.pdbx_strand_id
1 'polypeptide(L)' 'MDWYFADPYSAWQRGTNENTNGLIRQYIKKGSNLNAYTDEYISEITQRLNHRPRKRLGFKSPSQVLWQQHGVALQMLI' A
#
# COMPACT_ATOMS: atom_id res chain seq x y z
N MET A 1 -24.34 6.78 -0.10
CA MET A 1 -22.91 6.43 0.03
C MET A 1 -22.67 6.27 1.51
N ASP A 2 -22.48 5.03 1.94
CA ASP A 2 -22.30 4.74 3.36
C ASP A 2 -20.81 4.81 3.70
N TRP A 3 -20.49 5.39 4.85
CA TRP A 3 -19.12 5.57 5.32
C TRP A 3 -18.84 4.57 6.44
N TYR A 4 -17.74 3.84 6.31
CA TYR A 4 -17.32 2.85 7.29
C TYR A 4 -16.07 3.36 8.01
N PHE A 5 -16.12 3.38 9.34
CA PHE A 5 -15.01 3.73 10.20
C PHE A 5 -14.65 2.53 11.09
N ALA A 6 -13.39 2.47 11.51
CA ALA A 6 -13.01 1.56 12.58
C ALA A 6 -13.50 2.11 13.93
N ASP A 7 -13.85 1.22 14.83
CA ASP A 7 -14.23 1.55 16.20
C ASP A 7 -13.05 2.21 16.94
N PRO A 8 -13.32 3.15 17.86
CA PRO A 8 -12.28 3.74 18.69
C PRO A 8 -11.47 2.68 19.42
N TYR A 9 -10.14 2.85 19.44
CA TYR A 9 -9.19 1.94 20.09
C TYR A 9 -9.13 0.51 19.50
N SER A 10 -9.77 0.27 18.35
CA SER A 10 -9.78 -1.03 17.68
C SER A 10 -8.76 -1.13 16.55
N ALA A 11 -7.46 -1.05 16.90
CA ALA A 11 -6.36 -1.14 15.94
C ALA A 11 -6.42 -2.38 15.03
N TRP A 12 -6.92 -3.51 15.56
CA TRP A 12 -7.06 -4.77 14.83
C TRP A 12 -7.98 -4.69 13.59
N GLN A 13 -8.95 -3.77 13.57
CA GLN A 13 -9.82 -3.56 12.40
C GLN A 13 -9.06 -2.92 11.22
N ARG A 14 -7.84 -2.43 11.45
CA ARG A 14 -6.98 -1.79 10.44
C ARG A 14 -5.66 -2.52 10.25
N GLY A 15 -5.58 -3.80 10.60
CA GLY A 15 -4.33 -4.56 10.58
C GLY A 15 -3.59 -4.50 9.23
N THR A 16 -4.32 -4.46 8.11
CA THR A 16 -3.72 -4.27 6.78
C THR A 16 -3.02 -2.91 6.64
N ASN A 17 -3.65 -1.82 7.09
CA ASN A 17 -3.07 -0.48 7.03
C ASN A 17 -1.82 -0.38 7.89
N GLU A 18 -1.84 -1.01 9.08
CA GLU A 18 -0.70 -1.03 9.99
C GLU A 18 0.48 -1.81 9.42
N ASN A 19 0.22 -2.94 8.75
CA ASN A 19 1.25 -3.69 8.02
C ASN A 19 1.85 -2.87 6.87
N THR A 20 1.01 -2.21 6.06
CA THR A 20 1.44 -1.34 4.95
C THR A 20 2.30 -0.17 5.45
N ASN A 21 1.89 0.48 6.53
CA ASN A 21 2.66 1.56 7.16
C ASN A 21 4.04 1.09 7.63
N GLY A 22 4.16 -0.15 8.13
CA GLY A 22 5.45 -0.75 8.49
C GLY A 22 6.39 -0.90 7.29
N LEU A 23 5.85 -1.18 6.11
CA LEU A 23 6.62 -1.33 4.88
C LEU A 23 7.07 0.02 4.31
N ILE A 24 6.20 1.02 4.34
CA ILE A 24 6.54 2.41 3.95
C ILE A 24 7.69 2.94 4.82
N ARG A 25 7.69 2.59 6.11
CA ARG A 25 8.75 3.01 7.05
C ARG A 25 10.13 2.44 6.77
N GLN A 26 10.25 1.46 5.87
CA GLN A 26 11.56 0.99 5.36
C GLN A 26 12.21 2.03 4.43
N TYR A 27 11.43 2.96 3.88
CA TYR A 27 11.89 4.00 2.96
C TYR A 27 11.77 5.41 3.58
N ILE A 28 10.64 5.70 4.25
CA ILE A 28 10.36 7.00 4.86
C ILE A 28 10.38 6.85 6.38
N LYS A 29 11.40 7.42 7.02
CA LYS A 29 11.54 7.36 8.49
C LYS A 29 10.32 8.00 9.16
N LYS A 30 9.85 7.38 10.26
CA LYS A 30 8.76 7.95 11.07
C LYS A 30 9.17 9.34 11.57
N GLY A 31 8.27 10.32 11.41
CA GLY A 31 8.50 11.70 11.83
C GLY A 31 9.21 12.56 10.78
N SER A 32 9.58 12.01 9.63
CA SER A 32 10.05 12.83 8.50
C SER A 32 8.94 13.75 7.99
N ASN A 33 9.32 14.95 7.54
CA ASN A 33 8.44 15.81 6.76
C ASN A 33 8.20 15.18 5.38
N LEU A 34 6.96 14.84 5.05
CA LEU A 34 6.64 14.23 3.76
C LEU A 34 6.90 15.16 2.57
N ASN A 35 6.79 16.48 2.77
CA ASN A 35 7.08 17.48 1.74
C ASN A 35 8.58 17.56 1.37
N ALA A 36 9.44 16.89 2.13
CA ALA A 36 10.88 16.81 1.82
C ALA A 36 11.20 15.72 0.77
N TYR A 37 10.23 14.89 0.40
CA TYR A 37 10.38 13.85 -0.60
C TYR A 37 9.71 14.28 -1.90
N THR A 38 10.35 14.00 -3.03
CA THR A 38 9.77 14.33 -4.34
C THR A 38 8.70 13.31 -4.74
N ASP A 39 7.78 13.71 -5.60
CA ASP A 39 6.73 12.84 -6.11
C ASP A 39 7.32 11.62 -6.85
N GLU A 40 8.45 11.78 -7.52
CA GLU A 40 9.17 10.69 -8.18
C GLU A 40 9.65 9.63 -7.18
N TYR A 41 10.19 10.06 -6.03
CA TYR A 41 10.62 9.15 -4.97
C TYR A 41 9.42 8.41 -4.36
N ILE A 42 8.31 9.10 -4.15
CA ILE A 42 7.06 8.50 -3.66
C ILE A 42 6.53 7.46 -4.68
N SER A 43 6.55 7.78 -5.97
CA SER A 43 6.17 6.86 -7.04
C SER A 43 7.09 5.64 -7.07
N GLU A 44 8.40 5.82 -6.96
CA GLU A 44 9.38 4.72 -6.94
C GLU A 44 9.11 3.75 -5.77
N ILE A 45 8.89 4.26 -4.56
CA ILE A 45 8.55 3.43 -3.40
C ILE A 45 7.23 2.69 -3.64
N THR A 46 6.23 3.38 -4.18
CA THR A 46 4.91 2.81 -4.45
C THR A 46 5.01 1.66 -5.45
N GLN A 47 5.75 1.86 -6.55
CA GLN A 47 6.02 0.81 -7.53
C GLN A 47 6.75 -0.37 -6.90
N ARG A 48 7.79 -0.13 -6.10
CA ARG A 48 8.49 -1.20 -5.38
C ARG A 48 7.58 -1.99 -4.46
N LEU A 49 6.71 -1.32 -3.69
CA LEU A 49 5.79 -1.97 -2.76
C LEU A 49 4.69 -2.77 -3.46
N ASN A 50 4.19 -2.27 -4.59
CA ASN A 50 3.17 -2.91 -5.42
C ASN A 50 3.69 -4.12 -6.20
N HIS A 51 4.98 -4.13 -6.54
CA HIS A 51 5.64 -5.25 -7.22
C HIS A 51 6.33 -6.23 -6.26
N ARG A 52 6.41 -5.91 -4.96
CA ARG A 52 7.04 -6.79 -3.96
C ARG A 52 6.18 -8.03 -3.68
N PRO A 53 6.70 -9.26 -3.91
CA PRO A 53 6.04 -10.50 -3.52
C PRO A 53 5.61 -10.55 -2.06
N ARG A 54 4.40 -11.04 -1.77
CA ARG A 54 3.86 -11.17 -0.41
C ARG A 54 3.55 -12.62 -0.09
N LYS A 55 4.07 -13.13 1.03
CA LYS A 55 3.76 -14.49 1.52
C LYS A 55 2.25 -14.74 1.64
N ARG A 56 1.48 -13.75 2.13
CA ARG A 56 0.00 -13.82 2.25
C ARG A 56 -0.70 -14.01 0.90
N LEU A 57 -0.07 -13.61 -0.20
CA LEU A 57 -0.60 -13.73 -1.57
C LEU A 57 0.00 -14.94 -2.32
N GLY A 58 0.54 -15.92 -1.61
CA GLY A 58 1.24 -17.06 -2.25
C GLY A 58 2.47 -16.62 -3.02
N PHE A 59 3.20 -15.62 -2.50
CA PHE A 59 4.36 -14.98 -3.13
C PHE A 59 4.07 -14.25 -4.45
N LYS A 60 2.80 -13.97 -4.77
CA LYS A 60 2.45 -12.98 -5.81
C LYS A 60 2.63 -11.56 -5.27
N SER A 61 2.87 -10.61 -6.17
CA SER A 61 2.85 -9.18 -5.83
C SER A 61 1.40 -8.67 -5.71
N PRO A 62 1.17 -7.58 -4.96
CA PRO A 62 -0.13 -6.89 -4.95
C PRO A 62 -0.62 -6.56 -6.35
N SER A 63 0.25 -6.06 -7.24
CA SER A 63 -0.11 -5.73 -8.61
C SER A 63 -0.56 -6.95 -9.41
N GLN A 64 0.14 -8.08 -9.30
CA GLN A 64 -0.27 -9.33 -9.95
C GLN A 64 -1.64 -9.82 -9.50
N VAL A 65 -1.93 -9.77 -8.20
CA VAL A 65 -3.24 -10.19 -7.67
C VAL A 65 -4.33 -9.23 -8.10
N LEU A 66 -4.06 -7.92 -8.08
CA LEU A 66 -4.99 -6.90 -8.53
C LEU A 66 -5.35 -7.09 -10.01
N TRP A 67 -4.36 -7.25 -10.89
CA TRP A 67 -4.61 -7.49 -12.32
C TRP A 67 -5.29 -8.83 -12.61
N GLN A 68 -5.03 -9.86 -11.79
CA GLN A 68 -5.73 -11.15 -11.90
C GLN A 68 -7.20 -11.05 -11.48
N GLN A 69 -7.51 -10.23 -10.46
CA GLN A 69 -8.87 -10.01 -9.97
C GLN A 69 -9.66 -9.04 -10.85
N HIS A 70 -8.98 -8.03 -11.40
CA HIS A 70 -9.55 -6.99 -12.25
C HIS A 70 -9.02 -7.17 -13.67
N GLY A 71 -9.48 -8.23 -14.34
CA GLY A 71 -9.31 -8.32 -15.79
C GLY A 71 -9.77 -7.02 -16.44
N VAL A 72 -8.87 -6.41 -17.21
CA VAL A 72 -9.11 -5.37 -18.24
C VAL A 72 -9.30 -3.87 -17.91
N ALA A 73 -9.29 -3.35 -16.67
CA ALA A 73 -9.68 -1.92 -16.46
C ALA A 73 -8.65 -0.94 -15.85
N LEU A 74 -7.50 -1.38 -15.32
CA LEU A 74 -6.60 -0.51 -14.53
C LEU A 74 -5.20 -0.30 -15.14
N GLN A 75 -5.10 -0.26 -16.48
CA GLN A 75 -3.82 0.01 -17.15
C GLN A 75 -3.42 1.50 -17.10
N MET A 76 -4.29 2.43 -16.66
CA MET A 76 -4.12 3.86 -16.96
C MET A 76 -3.84 4.82 -15.79
N LEU A 77 -3.76 4.39 -14.53
CA LEU A 77 -3.56 5.32 -13.40
C LEU A 77 -2.70 4.74 -12.27
N ILE A 78 -1.48 4.27 -12.60
CA ILE A 78 -0.36 4.16 -11.65
C ILE A 78 0.90 4.64 -12.37
#